data_AF-A0A353EG13-F1
#
_entry.id   AF-A0A353EG13-F1
#
_cell.length_a   1.000
_cell.length_b   1.000
_cell.length_c   1.000
_cell.angle_alpha   90.00
_cell.angle_beta   90.00
_cell.angle_gamma   90.00
#
_symmetry.space_group_name_H-M   'P 1'
#
loop_
_entity.id
_entity.type
_entity.pdbx_description
1 polymer ?
#
loop_
_entity_poly.entity_id
_entity_poly.type
_entity_poly.pdbx_seq_one_letter_code
_entity_poly.pdbx_strand_id
1 'polypeptide(L)'
;MDRLKATLTSLFLRKTTGVCVGALLACSALSHAQAGVSAEEIKKLGDTLTPYGAEKAGLKVNDVISIPDWTGGIQKKDWPADYKEPGQHHPNPYADDKPLFVVTADNMDEYAEFIPEGHKSLLKTYPDTFNIPVYQSRRSHSAP
;
A
#
# COMPACT_ATOMS: atom_id res chain seq x y z
N MET A 1 -61.71 -31.65 -33.24
CA MET A 1 -60.56 -30.73 -33.50
C MET A 1 -59.80 -30.35 -32.23
N ASP A 2 -60.26 -30.70 -31.02
CA ASP A 2 -59.62 -30.25 -29.76
C ASP A 2 -58.40 -31.08 -29.30
N ARG A 3 -58.35 -32.38 -29.60
CA ARG A 3 -57.20 -33.23 -29.19
C ARG A 3 -55.90 -32.91 -29.95
N LEU A 4 -56.00 -32.38 -31.18
CA LEU A 4 -54.83 -32.00 -31.98
C LEU A 4 -54.22 -30.69 -31.45
N LYS A 5 -55.06 -29.72 -31.06
CA LYS A 5 -54.63 -28.45 -30.47
C LYS A 5 -53.94 -28.66 -29.12
N ALA A 6 -54.51 -29.48 -28.23
CA ALA A 6 -53.93 -29.77 -26.91
C ALA A 6 -52.55 -30.46 -26.97
N THR A 7 -52.32 -31.31 -27.97
CA THR A 7 -51.05 -32.02 -28.16
C THR A 7 -49.97 -31.12 -28.77
N LEU A 8 -50.34 -30.24 -29.70
CA LEU A 8 -49.45 -29.22 -30.25
C LEU A 8 -49.06 -28.16 -29.21
N THR A 9 -49.98 -27.73 -28.35
CA THR A 9 -49.69 -26.76 -27.28
C THR A 9 -48.77 -27.35 -26.20
N SER A 10 -48.95 -28.61 -25.81
CA SER A 10 -48.07 -29.26 -24.81
C SER A 10 -46.68 -29.59 -25.35
N LEU A 11 -46.57 -29.89 -26.65
CA LEU A 11 -45.29 -30.09 -27.35
C LEU A 11 -44.53 -28.77 -27.52
N PHE A 12 -45.22 -27.67 -27.85
CA PHE A 12 -44.62 -26.33 -27.88
C PHE A 12 -44.20 -25.85 -26.49
N LEU A 13 -45.00 -26.09 -25.45
CA LEU A 13 -44.70 -25.67 -24.08
C LEU A 13 -43.53 -26.45 -23.45
N ARG A 14 -43.33 -27.72 -23.79
CA ARG A 14 -42.12 -28.51 -23.43
C ARG A 14 -40.87 -28.05 -24.16
N LYS A 15 -41.00 -27.59 -25.41
CA LYS A 15 -39.87 -27.12 -26.22
C LYS A 15 -39.41 -25.73 -25.81
N THR A 16 -40.32 -24.84 -25.42
CA THR A 16 -39.99 -23.50 -24.92
C THR A 16 -39.41 -23.52 -23.50
N THR A 17 -39.89 -24.40 -22.61
CA THR A 17 -39.30 -24.58 -21.28
C THR A 17 -37.87 -25.15 -21.34
N GLY A 18 -37.60 -26.10 -22.25
CA GLY A 18 -36.23 -26.62 -22.47
C GLY A 18 -35.26 -25.56 -22.98
N VAL A 19 -35.70 -24.67 -23.87
CA VAL A 19 -34.89 -23.55 -24.39
C VAL A 19 -34.60 -22.51 -23.30
N CYS A 20 -35.59 -22.17 -22.46
CA CYS A 20 -35.39 -21.22 -21.36
C CYS A 20 -34.43 -21.75 -20.27
N VAL A 21 -34.52 -23.05 -19.93
CA VAL A 21 -33.60 -23.67 -18.96
C VAL A 21 -32.19 -23.79 -19.53
N GLY A 22 -32.04 -24.13 -20.81
CA GLY A 22 -30.75 -24.16 -21.50
C GLY A 22 -30.09 -22.78 -21.59
N ALA A 23 -30.87 -21.72 -21.85
CA ALA A 23 -30.38 -20.35 -21.90
C ALA A 23 -29.91 -19.85 -20.52
N LEU A 24 -30.62 -20.21 -19.44
CA LEU A 24 -30.22 -19.86 -18.07
C LEU A 24 -28.93 -20.57 -17.63
N LEU A 25 -28.74 -21.84 -17.99
CA LEU A 25 -27.51 -22.60 -17.73
C LEU A 25 -26.30 -22.11 -18.57
N ALA A 26 -26.54 -21.62 -19.80
CA ALA A 26 -25.49 -21.02 -20.62
C ALA A 26 -25.03 -19.66 -20.07
N CYS A 27 -25.96 -18.84 -19.55
CA CYS A 27 -25.62 -17.57 -18.92
C CYS A 27 -24.85 -17.73 -17.60
N SER A 28 -25.08 -18.79 -16.82
CA SER A 28 -24.34 -19.03 -15.58
C SER A 28 -22.92 -19.56 -15.80
N ALA A 29 -22.63 -20.19 -16.95
CA ALA A 29 -21.28 -20.63 -17.32
C ALA A 29 -20.34 -19.47 -17.69
N LEU A 30 -20.90 -18.31 -18.08
CA LEU A 30 -20.16 -17.08 -18.41
C LEU A 30 -19.79 -16.25 -17.17
N SER A 31 -20.38 -16.56 -16.01
CA SER A 31 -20.12 -15.88 -14.73
C SER A 31 -18.86 -16.39 -14.02
N HIS A 32 -17.78 -16.64 -14.76
CA HIS A 32 -16.48 -16.84 -14.12
C HIS A 32 -15.90 -15.48 -13.76
N ALA A 33 -15.95 -15.14 -12.47
CA ALA A 33 -15.25 -13.97 -11.95
C ALA A 33 -13.75 -14.10 -12.31
N GLN A 34 -13.26 -13.21 -13.18
CA GLN A 34 -11.83 -13.07 -13.47
C GLN A 34 -11.16 -12.43 -12.23
N ALA A 35 -10.90 -13.25 -11.21
CA ALA A 35 -10.28 -12.83 -9.95
C ALA A 35 -8.74 -12.77 -10.06
N GLY A 36 -8.22 -12.37 -11.22
CA GLY A 36 -6.79 -12.30 -11.52
C GLY A 36 -6.37 -10.87 -11.84
N VAL A 37 -5.19 -10.49 -11.34
CA VAL A 37 -4.53 -9.22 -11.68
C VAL A 37 -4.01 -9.31 -13.12
N SER A 38 -4.15 -8.23 -13.90
CA SER A 38 -3.71 -8.21 -15.30
C SER A 38 -2.19 -8.34 -15.42
N ALA A 39 -1.71 -8.85 -16.56
CA ALA A 39 -0.27 -8.95 -16.81
C ALA A 39 0.43 -7.58 -16.78
N GLU A 40 -0.30 -6.51 -17.12
CA GLU A 40 0.20 -5.13 -17.05
C GLU A 40 0.39 -4.65 -15.62
N GLU A 41 -0.52 -5.01 -14.71
CA GLU A 41 -0.39 -4.69 -13.29
C GLU A 41 0.75 -5.49 -12.64
N ILE A 42 0.96 -6.75 -13.03
CA ILE A 42 2.09 -7.56 -12.54
C ILE A 42 3.43 -6.92 -12.96
N LYS A 43 3.53 -6.40 -14.18
CA LYS A 43 4.75 -5.71 -14.66
C LYS A 43 5.12 -4.49 -13.83
N LYS A 44 4.17 -3.89 -13.10
CA LYS A 44 4.46 -2.74 -12.22
C LYS A 44 5.24 -3.15 -10.97
N LEU A 45 5.12 -4.41 -10.52
CA LEU A 45 5.86 -4.93 -9.37
C LEU A 45 7.36 -5.00 -9.69
N GLY A 46 8.18 -4.45 -8.80
CA GLY A 46 9.63 -4.33 -8.98
C GLY A 46 10.06 -3.12 -9.81
N ASP A 47 9.19 -2.60 -10.69
CA ASP A 47 9.46 -1.42 -11.51
C ASP A 47 9.03 -0.12 -10.81
N THR A 48 7.73 0.19 -10.82
CA THR A 48 7.13 1.38 -10.17
C THR A 48 6.61 1.07 -8.76
N LEU A 49 6.26 -0.19 -8.52
CA LEU A 49 5.85 -0.71 -7.21
C LEU A 49 6.95 -1.57 -6.59
N THR A 50 6.97 -1.65 -5.27
CA THR A 50 7.82 -2.61 -4.53
C THR A 50 7.35 -4.03 -4.84
N PRO A 51 8.14 -5.06 -4.48
CA PRO A 51 7.69 -6.46 -4.62
C PRO A 51 6.37 -6.76 -3.90
N TYR A 52 5.99 -5.93 -2.92
CA TYR A 52 4.74 -6.04 -2.16
C TYR A 52 3.62 -5.11 -2.66
N GLY A 53 3.81 -4.40 -3.77
CA GLY A 53 2.79 -3.54 -4.37
C GLY A 53 2.70 -2.12 -3.80
N ALA A 54 3.63 -1.69 -2.95
CA ALA A 54 3.70 -0.31 -2.47
C ALA A 54 4.40 0.60 -3.49
N GLU A 55 4.14 1.90 -3.48
CA GLU A 55 4.84 2.84 -4.36
C GLU A 55 6.35 2.93 -4.03
N LYS A 56 7.20 2.85 -5.07
CA LYS A 56 8.66 3.00 -4.93
C LYS A 56 9.10 4.46 -4.89
N ALA A 57 8.42 5.34 -5.61
CA ALA A 57 8.75 6.74 -5.65
C ALA A 57 8.72 7.35 -4.24
N GLY A 58 9.70 8.21 -3.98
CA GLY A 58 9.74 9.07 -2.83
C GLY A 58 8.90 10.33 -3.05
N LEU A 59 8.96 11.23 -2.09
CA LEU A 59 8.29 12.53 -2.14
C LEU A 59 9.25 13.62 -1.70
N LYS A 60 9.48 14.61 -2.55
CA LYS A 60 10.18 15.83 -2.16
C LYS A 60 9.15 16.87 -1.71
N VAL A 61 9.14 17.19 -0.43
CA VAL A 61 8.24 18.22 0.14
C VAL A 61 8.92 19.59 0.02
N ASN A 62 10.18 19.68 0.44
CA ASN A 62 11.05 20.83 0.19
C ASN A 62 12.52 20.36 0.13
N ASP A 63 13.49 21.29 0.15
CA ASP A 63 14.91 20.95 0.06
C ASP A 63 15.47 20.23 1.30
N VAL A 64 14.79 20.34 2.44
CA VAL A 64 15.22 19.75 3.72
C VAL A 64 14.40 18.50 4.06
N ILE A 65 13.11 18.53 3.80
CA ILE A 65 12.14 17.47 4.09
C ILE A 65 11.85 16.71 2.79
N SER A 66 12.38 15.51 2.70
CA SER A 66 12.13 14.60 1.59
C SER A 66 12.09 13.15 2.07
N ILE A 67 11.32 12.33 1.34
CA ILE A 67 11.28 10.89 1.46
C ILE A 67 12.02 10.34 0.24
N PRO A 68 13.10 9.56 0.39
CA PRO A 68 13.83 9.01 -0.74
C PRO A 68 13.01 7.91 -1.44
N ASP A 69 13.34 7.66 -2.71
CA ASP A 69 12.88 6.47 -3.42
C ASP A 69 13.26 5.20 -2.66
N TRP A 70 12.42 4.18 -2.74
CA TRP A 70 12.76 2.87 -2.21
C TRP A 70 13.71 2.14 -3.16
N THR A 71 14.87 1.77 -2.63
CA THR A 71 15.98 1.15 -3.38
C THR A 71 16.30 -0.28 -2.93
N GLY A 72 15.39 -0.93 -2.20
CA GLY A 72 15.59 -2.29 -1.69
C GLY A 72 15.63 -2.42 -0.16
N GLY A 73 15.68 -1.30 0.57
CA GLY A 73 15.83 -1.26 2.03
C GLY A 73 17.24 -1.60 2.51
N ILE A 74 17.38 -1.94 3.79
CA ILE A 74 18.66 -2.27 4.43
C ILE A 74 19.16 -3.63 3.93
N GLN A 75 20.33 -3.65 3.28
CA GLN A 75 20.96 -4.88 2.82
C GLN A 75 22.06 -5.33 3.79
N LYS A 76 22.56 -6.56 3.59
CA LYS A 76 23.64 -7.13 4.41
C LYS A 76 24.90 -6.24 4.51
N LYS A 77 25.18 -5.46 3.48
CA LYS A 77 26.31 -4.50 3.44
C LYS A 77 26.10 -3.31 4.38
N ASP A 78 24.85 -3.00 4.71
CA ASP A 78 24.43 -1.88 5.55
C ASP A 78 24.19 -2.31 7.00
N TRP A 79 24.43 -3.59 7.33
CA TRP A 79 24.28 -4.10 8.69
C TRP A 79 25.37 -3.52 9.59
N PRO A 80 25.00 -3.03 10.79
CA PRO A 80 25.98 -2.63 11.78
C PRO A 80 26.98 -3.76 12.08
N ALA A 81 28.25 -3.40 12.25
CA ALA A 81 29.33 -4.35 12.50
C ALA A 81 29.17 -5.13 13.81
N ASP A 82 28.37 -4.60 14.74
CA ASP A 82 28.02 -5.24 15.99
C ASP A 82 26.87 -6.25 15.85
N TYR A 83 26.13 -6.31 14.74
CA TYR A 83 25.19 -7.40 14.44
C TYR A 83 25.93 -8.63 13.91
N LYS A 84 26.06 -9.67 14.75
CA LYS A 84 26.93 -10.82 14.47
C LYS A 84 26.17 -12.13 14.30
N GLU A 85 25.00 -12.27 14.91
CA GLU A 85 24.31 -13.55 14.97
C GLU A 85 22.78 -13.43 14.94
N PRO A 86 22.08 -14.40 14.34
CA PRO A 86 20.62 -14.44 14.36
C PRO A 86 20.08 -14.51 15.80
N GLY A 87 19.04 -13.71 16.09
CA GLY A 87 18.43 -13.63 17.42
C GLY A 87 19.05 -12.57 18.34
N GLN A 88 20.12 -11.91 17.91
CA GLN A 88 20.67 -10.74 18.60
C GLN A 88 19.67 -9.55 18.56
N HIS A 89 19.68 -8.71 19.60
CA HIS A 89 18.98 -7.42 19.54
C HIS A 89 19.53 -6.59 18.38
N HIS A 90 18.65 -6.13 17.50
CA HIS A 90 19.05 -5.39 16.30
C HIS A 90 19.67 -4.05 16.68
N PRO A 91 20.96 -3.83 16.39
CA PRO A 91 21.58 -2.52 16.58
C PRO A 91 20.98 -1.49 15.63
N ASN A 92 21.05 -0.22 16.01
CA ASN A 92 20.56 0.88 15.16
C ASN A 92 21.46 1.02 13.91
N PRO A 93 20.93 0.81 12.69
CA PRO A 93 21.68 0.96 11.44
C PRO A 93 22.10 2.41 11.14
N TYR A 94 21.50 3.38 11.83
CA TYR A 94 21.72 4.81 11.61
C TYR A 94 22.17 5.50 12.90
N ALA A 95 23.04 4.86 13.69
CA ALA A 95 23.49 5.39 14.97
C ALA A 95 24.18 6.77 14.85
N ASP A 96 24.78 7.06 13.69
CA ASP A 96 25.49 8.31 13.40
C ASP A 96 24.60 9.40 12.80
N ASP A 97 23.30 9.13 12.59
CA ASP A 97 22.39 10.12 12.04
C ASP A 97 22.23 11.30 13.01
N LYS A 98 22.39 12.51 12.48
CA LYS A 98 22.24 13.76 13.22
C LYS A 98 20.93 14.44 12.83
N PRO A 99 20.33 15.25 13.73
CA PRO A 99 19.21 16.09 13.35
C PRO A 99 19.60 17.01 12.19
N LEU A 100 18.75 17.08 11.17
CA LEU A 100 18.84 18.08 10.10
C LEU A 100 18.56 19.47 10.67
N PHE A 101 17.58 19.55 11.56
CA PHE A 101 17.20 20.73 12.32
C PHE A 101 16.37 20.30 13.54
N VAL A 102 16.09 21.25 14.43
CA VAL A 102 15.27 21.02 15.62
C VAL A 102 14.14 22.04 15.63
N VAL A 103 12.91 21.55 15.76
CA VAL A 103 11.75 22.41 15.97
C VAL A 103 11.59 22.67 17.46
N THR A 104 11.47 23.95 17.80
CA THR A 104 11.27 24.48 19.13
C THR A 104 10.00 25.34 19.14
N ALA A 105 9.63 25.90 20.29
CA ALA A 105 8.52 26.85 20.35
C ALA A 105 8.74 28.08 19.45
N ASP A 106 10.00 28.50 19.27
CA ASP A 106 10.37 29.74 18.57
C ASP A 106 10.19 29.66 17.04
N ASN A 107 10.40 28.49 16.45
CA ASN A 107 10.31 28.26 15.00
C ASN A 107 9.17 27.31 14.59
N MET A 108 8.29 26.93 15.53
CA MET A 108 7.18 26.01 15.29
C MET A 108 6.27 26.47 14.14
N ASP A 109 6.05 27.79 14.03
CA ASP A 109 5.18 28.38 13.01
C ASP A 109 5.69 28.13 11.58
N GLU A 110 7.01 27.99 11.39
CA GLU A 110 7.63 27.66 10.09
C GLU A 110 7.26 26.25 9.62
N TYR A 111 6.88 25.36 10.54
CA TYR A 111 6.60 23.95 10.27
C TYR A 111 5.19 23.54 10.69
N ALA A 112 4.29 24.51 10.93
CA ALA A 112 3.00 24.27 11.56
C ALA A 112 2.10 23.28 10.78
N GLU A 113 2.24 23.20 9.46
CA GLU A 113 1.49 22.25 8.63
C GLU A 113 1.92 20.78 8.84
N PHE A 114 3.15 20.56 9.29
CA PHE A 114 3.72 19.21 9.50
C PHE A 114 3.60 18.71 10.93
N ILE A 115 3.22 19.58 11.88
CA ILE A 115 3.20 19.27 13.30
C ILE A 115 1.76 19.05 13.76
N PRO A 116 1.42 17.88 14.34
CA PRO A 116 0.10 17.67 14.92
C PRO A 116 -0.18 18.63 16.09
N GLU A 117 -1.44 19.05 16.26
CA GLU A 117 -1.82 20.01 17.31
C GLU A 117 -1.33 19.63 18.71
N GLY A 118 -1.35 18.34 19.07
CA GLY A 118 -0.83 17.87 20.36
C GLY A 118 0.66 18.20 20.57
N HIS A 119 1.48 18.07 19.52
CA HIS A 119 2.90 18.42 19.60
C HIS A 119 3.11 19.93 19.64
N LYS A 120 2.27 20.71 18.94
CA LYS A 120 2.27 22.18 19.06
C LYS A 120 1.96 22.62 20.49
N SER A 121 1.00 21.98 21.14
CA SER A 121 0.67 22.25 22.55
C SER A 121 1.84 21.91 23.48
N LEU A 122 2.56 20.81 23.23
CA LEU A 122 3.73 20.45 24.03
C LEU A 122 4.87 21.46 23.87
N LEU A 123 5.17 21.90 22.64
CA LEU A 123 6.17 22.93 22.38
C LEU A 123 5.85 24.24 23.12
N LYS A 124 4.59 24.67 23.11
CA LYS A 124 4.14 25.88 23.83
C LYS A 124 4.15 25.72 25.35
N THR A 125 3.81 24.54 25.86
CA THR A 125 3.71 24.30 27.31
C THR A 125 5.10 24.13 27.93
N TYR A 126 6.04 23.53 27.20
CA TYR A 126 7.37 23.19 27.70
C TYR A 126 8.49 23.69 26.77
N PRO A 127 8.57 25.00 26.50
CA PRO A 127 9.50 25.56 25.49
C PRO A 127 10.97 25.26 25.80
N ASP A 128 11.34 25.16 27.08
CA ASP A 128 12.74 24.94 27.50
C ASP A 128 13.18 23.47 27.49
N THR A 129 12.23 22.52 27.47
CA THR A 129 12.54 21.08 27.66
C THR A 129 12.01 20.19 26.56
N PHE A 130 10.98 20.61 25.83
CA PHE A 130 10.41 19.86 24.72
C PHE A 130 10.87 20.46 23.39
N ASN A 131 11.41 19.60 22.53
CA ASN A 131 11.78 19.94 21.17
C ASN A 131 11.55 18.72 20.27
N ILE A 132 11.48 18.97 18.96
CA ILE A 132 11.28 17.93 17.96
C ILE A 132 12.51 17.92 17.05
N PRO A 133 13.51 17.05 17.32
CA PRO A 133 14.64 16.87 16.43
C PRO A 133 14.17 16.14 15.17
N VAL A 134 14.39 16.75 14.01
CA VAL A 134 14.01 16.18 12.72
C VAL A 134 15.23 15.56 12.07
N TYR A 135 15.11 14.29 11.68
CA TYR A 135 16.17 13.52 11.03
C TYR A 135 15.82 13.25 9.56
N GLN A 136 16.82 12.84 8.79
CA GLN A 136 16.59 12.40 7.41
C GLN A 136 15.69 11.16 7.36
N SER A 137 14.79 11.13 6.38
CA SER A 137 13.95 9.96 6.13
C SER A 137 14.76 8.83 5.49
N ARG A 138 14.59 7.60 5.99
CA ARG A 138 15.20 6.38 5.46
C ARG A 138 14.11 5.36 5.16
N ARG A 139 14.00 4.89 3.92
CA ARG A 139 13.14 3.74 3.58
C ARG A 139 13.90 2.45 3.82
N SER A 140 13.97 2.01 5.07
CA SER A 140 14.81 0.89 5.54
C SER A 140 14.19 -0.50 5.38
N HIS A 141 12.88 -0.59 5.12
CA HIS A 141 12.19 -1.87 4.95
C HIS A 141 12.80 -2.66 3.79
N SER A 142 13.48 -3.76 4.13
CA SER A 142 14.15 -4.63 3.17
C SER A 142 13.14 -5.55 2.49
N ALA A 143 13.20 -5.59 1.15
CA ALA A 143 12.41 -6.52 0.35
C ALA A 143 13.06 -6.79 -1.02
N PRO A 144 12.87 -7.99 -1.61
CA PRO A 144 12.38 -9.19 -0.93
C PRO A 144 13.40 -9.75 0.08
#